data_AF-A0A9D6CHP0-F1
#
_entry.id   AF-A0A9D6CHP0-F1
#
_cell.length_a   1.000
_cell.length_b   1.000
_cell.length_c   1.000
_cell.angle_alpha   90.00
_cell.angle_beta   90.00
_cell.angle_gamma   90.00
#
_symmetry.space_group_name_H-M   'P 1'
#
loop_
_entity.id
_entity.type
_entity.pdbx_description
1 polymer ?
#
loop_
_entity_poly.entity_id
_entity_poly.type
_entity_poly.pdbx_seq_one_letter_code
_entity_poly.pdbx_strand_id
1 'polypeptide(L)'
;MNLPPRSLGALLVEVGVAGVELSSHPSAPDRIRHKPPELQSHFAARISFYKPDVLRLLQSGFTPADAEAAYVLGERLGIAEDLGMSTAPGSPGWLVAVGESIEAAWKEAQNEAGNRP
;
A
#
# COMPACT_ATOMS: atom_id res chain seq x y z
N MET A 1 -9.82 -13.03 -9.08
CA MET A 1 -9.43 -11.76 -8.42
C MET A 1 -7.99 -11.49 -8.78
N ASN A 2 -7.60 -10.29 -9.23
CA ASN A 2 -6.22 -10.01 -9.59
C ASN A 2 -5.50 -9.38 -8.39
N LEU A 3 -4.69 -10.18 -7.68
CA LEU A 3 -3.93 -9.70 -6.53
C LEU A 3 -2.86 -8.70 -6.99
N PRO A 4 -2.66 -7.57 -6.29
CA PRO A 4 -1.51 -6.71 -6.53
C PRO A 4 -0.21 -7.51 -6.37
N PRO A 5 0.87 -7.19 -7.10
CA PRO A 5 2.14 -7.87 -6.93
C PRO A 5 2.63 -7.80 -5.47
N ARG A 6 3.12 -8.90 -4.91
CA ARG A 6 3.66 -8.93 -3.53
C ARG A 6 4.76 -7.89 -3.32
N SER A 7 5.59 -7.68 -4.33
CA SER A 7 6.65 -6.66 -4.39
C SER A 7 6.14 -5.22 -4.33
N LEU A 8 4.90 -4.95 -4.77
CA LEU A 8 4.24 -3.67 -4.55
C LEU A 8 3.84 -3.52 -3.08
N GLY A 9 3.28 -4.56 -2.46
CA GLY A 9 2.97 -4.56 -1.03
C GLY A 9 4.19 -4.21 -0.17
N ALA A 10 5.32 -4.88 -0.43
CA ALA A 10 6.59 -4.58 0.24
C ALA A 10 7.06 -3.12 0.03
N LEU A 11 6.94 -2.59 -1.19
CA LEU A 11 7.26 -1.19 -1.46
C LEU A 11 6.42 -0.24 -0.60
N LEU A 12 5.10 -0.47 -0.49
CA LEU A 12 4.22 0.42 0.26
C LEU A 12 4.56 0.42 1.76
N VAL A 13 4.88 -0.75 2.32
CA VAL A 13 5.35 -0.85 3.72
C VAL A 13 6.65 -0.07 3.90
N GLU A 14 7.65 -0.28 3.05
CA GLU A 14 8.94 0.42 3.16
C GLU A 14 8.79 1.95 3.05
N VAL A 15 7.99 2.44 2.11
CA VAL A 15 7.71 3.86 1.91
C VAL A 15 6.97 4.44 3.12
N GLY A 16 5.97 3.74 3.64
CA GLY A 16 5.21 4.17 4.81
C GLY A 16 6.07 4.19 6.08
N VAL A 17 6.88 3.16 6.33
CA VAL A 17 7.83 3.12 7.46
C VAL A 17 8.87 4.23 7.37
N ALA A 18 9.28 4.61 6.15
CA ALA A 18 10.17 5.74 5.92
C ALA A 18 9.50 7.12 6.15
N GLY A 19 8.21 7.15 6.50
CA GLY A 19 7.47 8.39 6.74
C GLY A 19 7.12 9.15 5.46
N VAL A 20 7.16 8.51 4.30
CA VAL A 20 6.86 9.15 3.02
C VAL A 20 5.35 9.16 2.80
N GLU A 21 4.81 10.34 2.54
CA GLU A 21 3.44 10.52 2.05
C GLU A 21 3.44 10.47 0.52
N LEU A 22 2.42 9.83 -0.05
CA LEU A 22 2.14 9.83 -1.49
C LEU A 22 0.76 10.44 -1.75
N SER A 23 0.61 11.17 -2.85
CA SER A 23 -0.70 11.68 -3.28
C SER A 23 -0.76 11.81 -4.80
N SER A 24 -1.94 11.70 -5.39
CA SER A 24 -2.14 12.06 -6.80
C SER A 24 -2.10 13.57 -6.97
N HIS A 25 -1.51 14.06 -8.06
CA HIS A 25 -1.51 15.49 -8.36
C HIS A 25 -2.91 15.96 -8.81
N PRO A 26 -3.44 17.06 -8.24
CA PRO A 26 -4.84 17.45 -8.44
C PRO A 26 -5.17 17.89 -9.88
N SER A 27 -4.21 18.47 -10.60
CA SER A 27 -4.37 18.92 -12.00
C SER A 27 -3.58 18.08 -13.02
N ALA A 28 -2.95 16.99 -12.59
CA ALA A 28 -2.17 16.10 -13.44
C ALA A 28 -2.34 14.67 -12.92
N PRO A 29 -3.47 14.01 -13.18
CA PRO A 29 -3.85 12.76 -12.52
C PRO A 29 -2.88 11.60 -12.80
N ASP A 30 -2.02 11.74 -13.80
CA ASP A 30 -0.92 10.84 -14.10
C ASP A 30 0.35 11.11 -13.27
N ARG A 31 0.35 12.06 -12.32
CA ARG A 31 1.53 12.41 -11.52
C ARG A 31 1.33 12.06 -10.05
N ILE A 32 2.37 11.48 -9.46
CA ILE A 32 2.47 11.23 -8.02
C ILE A 32 3.26 12.37 -7.40
N ARG A 33 2.73 12.97 -6.34
CA ARG A 33 3.44 13.87 -5.44
C ARG A 33 3.85 13.09 -4.21
N HIS A 34 4.96 13.50 -3.59
CA HIS A 34 5.42 12.93 -2.33
C HIS A 34 5.85 14.01 -1.34
N LYS A 35 5.87 13.63 -0.05
CA LYS A 35 6.57 14.35 1.01
C LYS A 35 7.38 13.36 1.84
N PRO A 36 8.60 13.70 2.29
CA PRO A 36 9.34 14.93 2.04
C PRO A 36 9.71 15.14 0.54
N PRO A 37 10.11 16.35 0.12
CA PRO A 37 10.45 16.65 -1.28
C PRO A 37 11.70 15.90 -1.76
N GLU A 38 12.54 15.43 -0.85
CA GLU A 38 13.69 14.60 -1.14
C GLU A 38 13.29 13.13 -0.99
N LEU A 39 13.06 12.47 -2.13
CA LEU A 39 12.79 11.04 -2.16
C LEU A 39 14.07 10.28 -2.49
N GLN A 40 14.39 9.28 -1.66
CA GLN A 40 15.55 8.42 -1.90
C GLN A 40 15.43 7.73 -3.27
N SER A 41 16.55 7.63 -4.00
CA SER A 41 16.57 7.22 -5.41
C SER A 41 15.95 5.85 -5.66
N HIS A 42 16.14 4.91 -4.72
CA HIS A 42 15.56 3.57 -4.83
C HIS A 42 14.04 3.55 -4.68
N PHE A 43 13.47 4.40 -3.81
CA PHE A 43 12.02 4.58 -3.71
C PHE A 43 11.47 5.22 -4.98
N ALA A 44 12.13 6.26 -5.49
CA ALA A 44 11.71 6.92 -6.72
C ALA A 44 11.64 5.95 -7.91
N ALA A 45 12.67 5.11 -8.09
CA ALA A 45 12.71 4.12 -9.16
C ALA A 45 11.58 3.08 -9.04
N ARG A 46 11.34 2.53 -7.85
CA ARG A 46 10.29 1.53 -7.62
C ARG A 46 8.89 2.11 -7.72
N ILE A 47 8.66 3.31 -7.19
CA ILE A 47 7.37 4.03 -7.33
C ILE A 47 7.12 4.33 -8.81
N SER A 48 8.14 4.72 -9.57
CA SER A 48 7.99 4.93 -11.02
C SER A 48 7.66 3.64 -11.76
N PHE A 49 8.23 2.50 -11.35
CA PHE A 49 7.94 1.19 -11.94
C PHE A 49 6.47 0.76 -11.68
N TYR A 50 5.97 0.92 -10.45
CA TYR A 50 4.58 0.60 -10.09
C TYR A 50 3.61 1.79 -10.23
N LYS A 51 3.99 2.83 -10.98
CA LYS A 51 3.24 4.09 -11.04
C LYS A 51 1.75 3.91 -11.34
N PRO A 52 1.32 3.06 -12.31
CA PRO A 52 -0.10 2.86 -12.58
C PRO A 52 -0.86 2.28 -11.38
N ASP A 53 -0.26 1.33 -10.67
CA ASP A 53 -0.88 0.69 -9.50
C ASP A 53 -0.95 1.64 -8.31
N VAL A 54 0.13 2.38 -8.05
CA VAL A 54 0.16 3.38 -6.98
C VAL A 54 -0.87 4.49 -7.24
N LEU A 55 -0.98 5.00 -8.47
CA LEU A 55 -2.00 6.00 -8.80
C LEU A 55 -3.41 5.47 -8.62
N ARG A 56 -3.69 4.25 -9.09
CA ARG A 56 -4.99 3.59 -8.92
C ARG A 56 -5.36 3.47 -7.44
N LEU A 57 -4.42 3.04 -6.60
CA LEU A 57 -4.59 2.94 -5.15
C LEU A 57 -4.90 4.31 -4.51
N LEU A 58 -4.16 5.36 -4.89
CA LEU A 58 -4.36 6.70 -4.34
C LEU A 58 -5.69 7.34 -4.79
N GLN A 59 -6.17 7.03 -6.00
CA GLN A 59 -7.38 7.61 -6.57
C GLN A 59 -8.65 6.86 -6.20
N SER A 60 -8.59 5.53 -6.17
CA SER A 60 -9.76 4.66 -5.96
C SER A 60 -9.82 4.06 -4.55
N GLY A 61 -8.79 4.28 -3.73
CA GLY A 61 -8.60 3.58 -2.47
C GLY A 61 -8.14 2.14 -2.68
N PHE A 62 -8.19 1.38 -1.60
CA PHE A 62 -7.82 -0.03 -1.58
C PHE A 62 -8.99 -0.87 -1.08
N THR A 63 -9.22 -2.01 -1.75
CA THR A 63 -10.21 -3.01 -1.34
C THR A 63 -9.48 -4.33 -1.11
N PRO A 64 -9.50 -4.89 0.11
CA PRO A 64 -8.89 -6.18 0.41
C PRO A 64 -9.45 -7.31 -0.45
N ALA A 65 -8.62 -8.31 -0.74
CA ALA A 65 -8.99 -9.44 -1.58
C ALA A 65 -9.82 -10.51 -0.84
N ASP A 66 -9.59 -10.66 0.47
CA ASP A 66 -10.18 -11.69 1.31
C ASP A 66 -10.34 -11.18 2.77
N ALA A 67 -10.92 -12.03 3.63
CA ALA A 67 -11.21 -11.69 5.01
C ALA A 67 -9.95 -11.45 5.86
N GLU A 68 -8.87 -12.21 5.61
CA GLU A 68 -7.61 -12.06 6.34
C GLU A 68 -6.93 -10.74 5.96
N ALA A 69 -6.88 -10.43 4.66
CA ALA A 69 -6.40 -9.15 4.17
C ALA A 69 -7.22 -7.97 4.72
N ALA A 70 -8.55 -8.13 4.85
CA ALA A 70 -9.42 -7.11 5.42
C ALA A 70 -9.18 -6.92 6.92
N TYR A 71 -8.98 -8.00 7.66
CA TYR A 71 -8.61 -7.97 9.07
C TYR A 71 -7.30 -7.22 9.28
N VAL A 72 -6.24 -7.62 8.55
CA VAL A 72 -4.92 -6.96 8.63
C VAL A 72 -5.00 -5.47 8.29
N LEU A 73 -5.76 -5.10 7.26
CA LEU A 73 -5.97 -3.69 6.92
C LEU A 73 -6.60 -2.92 8.08
N GLY A 74 -7.70 -3.45 8.64
CA GLY A 74 -8.43 -2.80 9.74
C GLY A 74 -7.57 -2.64 11.00
N GLU A 75 -6.88 -3.71 11.40
CA GLU A 75 -6.00 -3.71 12.56
C GLU A 75 -4.87 -2.68 12.43
N ARG A 76 -4.24 -2.60 11.25
CA ARG A 76 -3.13 -1.64 11.03
C ARG A 76 -3.59 -0.20 10.96
N LEU A 77 -4.77 0.06 10.40
CA LEU A 77 -5.36 1.39 10.43
C LEU A 77 -5.75 1.79 11.86
N GLY A 78 -6.32 0.88 12.66
CA GLY A 78 -6.63 1.12 14.07
C GLY A 78 -5.38 1.42 14.90
N ILE A 79 -4.32 0.63 14.74
CA ILE A 79 -3.03 0.88 15.41
C ILE A 79 -2.45 2.25 14.98
N ALA A 80 -2.51 2.58 13.70
CA ALA A 80 -2.04 3.88 13.22
C ALA A 80 -2.82 5.04 13.87
N GLU A 81 -4.14 4.92 13.96
CA GLU A 81 -5.00 5.91 14.61
C GLU A 81 -4.69 6.07 16.11
N ASP A 82 -4.52 4.95 16.84
CA ASP A 82 -4.13 4.95 18.27
C ASP A 82 -2.78 5.63 18.51
N LEU A 83 -1.87 5.54 17.54
CA LEU A 83 -0.56 6.21 17.56
C LEU A 83 -0.62 7.66 17.07
N GLY A 84 -1.80 8.19 16.73
CA GLY A 84 -1.98 9.54 16.21
C GLY A 84 -1.44 9.74 14.79
N MET A 85 -1.22 8.65 14.05
CA MET A 85 -0.78 8.69 12.66
C MET A 85 -1.97 8.86 11.73
N SER A 86 -1.80 9.65 10.66
CA SER A 86 -2.84 9.80 9.64
C SER A 86 -3.13 8.45 8.96
N THR A 87 -4.41 8.13 8.78
CA THR A 87 -4.93 6.95 8.05
C THR A 87 -5.53 7.33 6.68
N ALA A 88 -5.40 8.59 6.26
CA ALA A 88 -5.88 9.06 4.97
C ALA A 88 -5.14 8.36 3.80
N PRO A 89 -5.78 8.16 2.64
CA PRO A 89 -5.13 7.56 1.49
C PRO A 89 -3.78 8.19 1.15
N GLY A 90 -2.75 7.35 1.05
CA GLY A 90 -1.37 7.76 0.76
C GLY A 90 -0.57 8.30 1.95
N SER A 91 -1.14 8.36 3.16
CA SER A 91 -0.38 8.64 4.38
C SER A 91 0.55 7.46 4.75
N PRO A 92 1.56 7.68 5.61
CA PRO A 92 2.44 6.61 6.08
C PRO A 92 1.68 5.43 6.71
N GLY A 93 0.74 5.72 7.61
CA GLY A 93 -0.08 4.69 8.27
C GLY A 93 -0.94 3.89 7.27
N TRP A 94 -1.52 4.58 6.28
CA TRP A 94 -2.31 3.94 5.24
C TRP A 94 -1.45 3.07 4.32
N LEU A 95 -0.26 3.54 3.92
CA LEU A 95 0.65 2.79 3.04
C LEU A 95 1.13 1.49 3.70
N VAL A 96 1.46 1.52 5.00
CA VAL A 96 1.81 0.33 5.77
C VAL A 96 0.63 -0.64 5.81
N ALA A 97 -0.56 -0.16 6.17
CA ALA A 97 -1.74 -1.01 6.29
C ALA A 97 -2.13 -1.70 4.96
N VAL A 98 -2.09 -0.96 3.84
CA VAL A 98 -2.34 -1.52 2.51
C VAL A 98 -1.25 -2.52 2.12
N GLY A 99 0.02 -2.20 2.36
CA GLY A 99 1.14 -3.07 2.03
C GLY A 99 1.09 -4.41 2.77
N GLU A 100 0.79 -4.38 4.07
CA GLU A 100 0.62 -5.59 4.88
C GLU A 100 -0.64 -6.39 4.50
N SER A 101 -1.73 -5.72 4.14
CA SER A 101 -2.94 -6.38 3.64
C SER A 101 -2.69 -7.15 2.33
N ILE A 102 -1.89 -6.58 1.40
CA ILE A 102 -1.47 -7.28 0.18
C ILE A 102 -0.63 -8.52 0.53
N GLU A 103 0.31 -8.40 1.47
CA GLU A 103 1.14 -9.51 1.92
C GLU A 103 0.30 -10.64 2.55
N ALA A 104 -0.71 -10.29 3.35
CA ALA A 104 -1.65 -11.24 3.94
C ALA A 104 -2.44 -12.02 2.88
N ALA A 105 -2.98 -11.32 1.88
CA ALA A 105 -3.69 -11.96 0.76
C ALA A 105 -2.80 -12.96 -0.01
N TRP A 106 -1.51 -12.64 -0.18
CA TRP A 106 -0.56 -13.56 -0.82
C TRP A 106 -0.29 -14.81 0.02
N LYS A 107 -0.17 -14.66 1.35
CA LYS A 107 -0.02 -15.81 2.25
C LYS A 107 -1.25 -16.72 2.18
N GLU A 108 -2.44 -16.14 2.17
CA GLU A 108 -3.68 -16.91 2.09
C GLU A 108 -3.81 -17.66 0.76
N ALA A 109 -3.55 -16.99 -0.36
CA ALA A 109 -3.55 -17.63 -1.68
C ALA A 109 -2.53 -18.78 -1.78
N GLN A 110 -1.37 -18.66 -1.11
CA GLN A 110 -0.37 -19.73 -1.04
C GLN A 110 -0.86 -20.92 -0.19
N ASN A 111 -1.50 -20.65 0.94
CA ASN A 111 -2.09 -21.69 1.80
C ASN A 111 -3.18 -22.47 1.06
N GLU A 112 -4.09 -21.77 0.37
CA GLU A 112 -5.14 -22.40 -0.43
C GLU A 112 -4.56 -23.26 -1.57
N ALA A 113 -3.49 -22.80 -2.23
CA ALA A 113 -2.85 -23.55 -3.30
C ALA A 113 -2.11 -24.81 -2.79
N GLY A 114 -1.47 -24.72 -1.62
CA GLY A 114 -0.78 -25.85 -0.99
C GLY A 114 -1.72 -26.90 -0.39
N ASN A 115 -2.97 -26.53 -0.10
CA ASN A 115 -3.98 -27.40 0.50
C ASN A 115 -4.94 -28.02 -0.53
N ARG A 116 -4.66 -27.90 -1.83
CA ARG A 116 -5.39 -28.63 -2.88
C ARG A 116 -4.86 -30.06 -2.98
N PRO A 117 -5.72 -31.09 -2.86
CA PRO A 117 -5.32 -32.49 -2.92
C PRO A 117 -4.80 -32.91 -4.31
#